data_AF-A0A3E2YX85-F1
#
_entry.id   AF-A0A3E2YX85-F1
#
_cell.length_a   1.000
_cell.length_b   1.000
_cell.length_c   1.000
_cell.angle_alpha   90.00
_cell.angle_beta   90.00
_cell.angle_gamma   90.00
#
_symmetry.space_group_name_H-M   'P 1'
#
loop_
_entity.id
_entity.type
_entity.pdbx_description
1 polymer ?
#
loop_
_entity_poly.entity_id
_entity_poly.type
_entity_poly.pdbx_seq_one_letter_code
_entity_poly.pdbx_strand_id
1 'polypeptide(L)'
;MIKLNRTNLIVCGSPRILPFVGQVLESDPNLGFRNDDGGWYLVNHVTGEEYRSPANKGEPFDYAYVGRLPRPDGRGSFLYLAGIHALGTKGAGRYLEDNLDTLYREVKTRRFSVLIACKYDPKTHEILSTEAMTPVFRNEGVG
;
A
#
# COMPACT_ATOMS: atom_id res chain seq x y z
N MET A 1 -4.86 -20.08 -10.59
CA MET A 1 -3.62 -19.34 -10.87
C MET A 1 -3.98 -17.87 -11.14
N ILE A 2 -3.39 -16.91 -10.42
CA ILE A 2 -3.68 -15.48 -10.57
C ILE A 2 -2.81 -14.90 -11.70
N LYS A 3 -3.41 -14.23 -12.69
CA LYS A 3 -2.70 -13.59 -13.81
C LYS A 3 -2.53 -12.09 -13.54
N LEU A 4 -1.35 -11.69 -13.06
CA LEU A 4 -1.01 -10.26 -12.88
C LEU A 4 -0.69 -9.55 -14.21
N ASN A 5 -0.51 -10.31 -15.29
CA ASN A 5 -0.09 -9.81 -16.60
C ASN A 5 -1.28 -9.33 -17.45
N ARG A 6 -1.93 -8.24 -17.02
CA ARG A 6 -3.03 -7.58 -17.75
C ARG A 6 -3.03 -6.07 -17.53
N THR A 7 -3.50 -5.33 -18.53
CA THR A 7 -3.64 -3.87 -18.47
C THR A 7 -4.68 -3.47 -17.43
N ASN A 8 -4.49 -2.32 -16.79
CA ASN A 8 -5.40 -1.73 -15.80
C ASN A 8 -5.71 -2.65 -14.61
N LEU A 9 -4.74 -3.45 -14.20
CA LEU A 9 -4.87 -4.29 -13.02
C LEU A 9 -4.72 -3.46 -11.74
N ILE A 10 -5.69 -3.61 -10.85
CA ILE A 10 -5.61 -3.19 -9.45
C ILE A 10 -5.68 -4.46 -8.61
N VAL A 11 -4.74 -4.59 -7.67
CA VAL A 11 -4.70 -5.68 -6.70
C VAL A 11 -4.97 -5.08 -5.32
N CYS A 12 -5.97 -5.60 -4.62
CA CYS A 12 -6.33 -5.17 -3.27
C CYS A 12 -6.31 -6.37 -2.33
N GLY A 13 -5.65 -6.24 -1.19
CA GLY A 13 -5.63 -7.28 -0.16
C GLY A 13 -4.26 -7.43 0.48
N SER A 14 -4.23 -8.04 1.67
CA SER A 14 -3.00 -8.22 2.44
C SER A 14 -1.99 -9.13 1.72
N PRO A 15 -0.67 -8.83 1.80
CA PRO A 15 0.35 -9.74 1.29
C PRO A 15 0.30 -11.13 1.95
N ARG A 16 -0.28 -11.24 3.16
CA ARG A 16 -0.51 -12.52 3.86
C ARG A 16 -1.27 -13.54 3.02
N ILE A 17 -2.28 -13.09 2.28
CA ILE A 17 -3.16 -13.96 1.49
C ILE A 17 -2.75 -14.01 0.01
N LEU A 18 -1.75 -13.20 -0.38
CA LEU A 18 -1.22 -13.08 -1.74
C LEU A 18 0.31 -13.27 -1.73
N PRO A 19 0.84 -14.47 -1.43
CA PRO A 19 2.29 -14.69 -1.25
C PRO A 19 3.13 -14.25 -2.46
N PHE A 20 2.59 -14.36 -3.68
CA PHE A 20 3.26 -13.89 -4.89
C PHE A 20 3.38 -12.36 -4.97
N VAL A 21 2.45 -11.62 -4.36
CA VAL A 21 2.55 -10.16 -4.26
C VAL A 21 3.63 -9.76 -3.25
N GLY A 22 3.86 -10.59 -2.21
CA GLY A 22 4.98 -10.42 -1.29
C GLY A 22 6.32 -10.28 -2.01
N GLN A 23 6.60 -11.14 -2.98
CA GLN A 23 7.84 -11.07 -3.79
C GLN A 23 7.93 -9.79 -4.63
N VAL A 24 6.80 -9.30 -5.15
CA VAL A 24 6.79 -8.04 -5.91
C VAL A 24 6.98 -6.84 -4.99
N LEU A 25 6.45 -6.88 -3.77
CA LEU A 25 6.66 -5.84 -2.76
C LEU A 25 8.12 -5.69 -2.36
N GLU A 26 8.91 -6.77 -2.36
CA GLU A 26 10.35 -6.71 -2.13
C GLU A 26 11.10 -5.88 -3.18
N SER A 27 10.49 -5.58 -4.33
CA SER A 27 11.08 -4.68 -5.34
C SER A 27 10.97 -3.20 -4.99
N ASP A 28 10.21 -2.84 -3.95
CA ASP A 28 10.14 -1.47 -3.45
C ASP A 28 11.29 -1.22 -2.45
N PRO A 29 12.24 -0.32 -2.77
CA PRO A 29 13.39 -0.06 -1.90
C PRO A 29 13.05 0.87 -0.73
N ASN A 30 11.89 1.55 -0.77
CA ASN A 30 11.53 2.60 0.18
C ASN A 30 10.55 2.11 1.24
N LEU A 31 9.56 1.32 0.85
CA LEU A 31 8.49 0.84 1.73
C LEU A 31 8.30 -0.66 1.58
N GLY A 32 8.02 -1.34 2.69
CA GLY A 32 7.80 -2.78 2.67
C GLY A 32 6.91 -3.27 3.78
N PHE A 33 6.34 -4.47 3.58
CA PHE A 33 5.71 -5.21 4.66
C PHE A 33 6.72 -6.15 5.31
N ARG A 34 6.61 -6.29 6.62
CA ARG A 34 7.34 -7.27 7.44
C ARG A 34 6.37 -7.97 8.38
N ASN A 35 6.80 -9.10 8.92
CA ASN A 35 6.05 -9.89 9.87
C ASN A 35 6.99 -10.48 10.91
N ASP A 36 6.57 -10.40 12.17
CA ASP A 36 7.17 -11.07 13.31
C ASP A 36 6.08 -11.64 14.21
N ASP A 37 6.45 -12.05 15.43
CA ASP A 37 5.53 -12.59 16.45
C ASP A 37 4.40 -11.59 16.81
N GLY A 38 4.63 -10.29 16.61
CA GLY A 38 3.65 -9.22 16.83
C GLY A 38 2.72 -8.97 15.64
N GLY A 39 2.83 -9.76 14.57
CA GLY A 39 1.97 -9.66 13.39
C GLY A 39 2.60 -8.87 12.23
N TRP A 40 1.78 -8.49 11.26
CA TRP A 40 2.24 -7.75 10.08
C TRP A 40 2.37 -6.27 10.39
N TYR A 41 3.38 -5.64 9.81
CA TYR A 41 3.64 -4.22 9.95
C TYR A 41 4.28 -3.63 8.69
N LEU A 42 4.19 -2.32 8.55
CA LEU A 42 4.84 -1.58 7.46
C LEU A 42 6.16 -1.01 7.95
N VAL A 43 7.14 -0.96 7.06
CA VAL A 43 8.45 -0.37 7.34
C VAL A 43 8.73 0.68 6.29
N ASN A 44 9.20 1.85 6.76
CA ASN A 44 9.86 2.82 5.91
C ASN A 44 11.37 2.53 5.93
N HIS A 45 11.90 1.97 4.85
CA HIS A 45 13.31 1.62 4.71
C HIS A 45 14.23 2.86 4.62
N VAL A 46 13.68 4.03 4.28
CA VAL A 46 14.44 5.28 4.22
C VAL A 46 14.74 5.81 5.63
N THR A 47 13.76 5.75 6.54
CA THR A 47 13.90 6.27 7.92
C THR A 47 14.19 5.19 8.95
N GLY A 48 13.91 3.93 8.64
CA GLY A 48 13.95 2.80 9.58
C GLY A 48 12.70 2.69 10.47
N GLU A 49 11.68 3.53 10.27
CA GLU A 49 10.48 3.53 11.10
C GLU A 49 9.57 2.33 10.82
N GLU A 50 9.04 1.75 11.89
CA GLU A 50 8.06 0.65 11.84
C GLU A 50 6.67 1.14 12.23
N TYR A 51 5.67 0.76 11.43
CA TYR A 51 4.27 1.14 11.60
C TYR A 51 3.44 -0.11 11.86
N ARG A 52 3.08 -0.31 13.13
CA ARG A 52 2.20 -1.39 13.58
C ARG A 52 0.78 -0.85 13.72
N SER A 53 -0.20 -1.64 13.32
CA SER A 53 -1.60 -1.21 13.36
C SER A 53 -2.08 -0.94 14.79
N PRO A 54 -2.52 0.29 15.12
CA PRO A 54 -3.15 0.59 16.40
C PRO A 54 -4.45 -0.19 16.64
N ALA A 55 -5.09 -0.69 15.57
CA ALA A 55 -6.25 -1.60 15.66
C ALA A 55 -5.96 -2.85 16.50
N ASN A 56 -4.72 -3.32 16.56
CA ASN A 56 -4.33 -4.44 17.44
C ASN A 56 -4.50 -4.12 18.93
N LYS A 57 -4.60 -2.83 19.28
CA LYS A 57 -4.86 -2.32 20.63
C LYS A 57 -6.30 -1.79 20.80
N GLY A 58 -7.16 -2.03 19.80
CA GLY A 58 -8.56 -1.59 19.82
C GLY A 58 -8.79 -0.16 19.34
N GLU A 59 -7.78 0.50 18.78
CA GLU A 59 -7.93 1.86 18.25
C GLU A 59 -8.49 1.81 16.81
N PRO A 60 -9.43 2.70 16.43
CA PRO A 60 -10.04 2.67 15.11
C PRO A 60 -9.15 3.37 14.05
N PHE A 61 -7.93 2.87 13.93
CA PHE A 61 -6.86 3.41 13.12
C PHE A 61 -6.04 2.28 12.50
N ASP A 62 -5.62 2.44 11.26
CA ASP A 62 -4.75 1.49 10.58
C ASP A 62 -3.74 2.18 9.66
N TYR A 63 -2.69 1.45 9.28
CA TYR A 63 -1.73 1.88 8.26
C TYR A 63 -1.90 1.06 6.99
N ALA A 64 -1.58 1.68 5.87
CA ALA A 64 -1.65 1.04 4.56
C ALA A 64 -0.56 1.53 3.61
N TYR A 65 -0.41 0.76 2.53
CA TYR A 65 0.48 0.98 1.43
C TYR A 65 -0.35 1.20 0.16
N VAL A 66 0.02 2.22 -0.61
CA VAL A 66 -0.45 2.43 -1.98
C VAL A 66 0.77 2.50 -2.87
N GLY A 67 0.81 1.71 -3.93
CA GLY A 67 1.91 1.80 -4.87
C GLY A 67 1.63 1.19 -6.23
N ARG A 68 2.35 1.69 -7.22
CA ARG A 68 2.39 1.13 -8.57
C ARG A 68 3.65 0.27 -8.70
N LEU A 69 3.44 -1.04 -8.71
CA LEU A 69 4.49 -2.05 -8.68
C LEU A 69 4.80 -2.59 -10.09
N PRO A 70 6.04 -3.04 -10.36
CA PRO A 70 6.37 -3.67 -11.63
C PRO A 70 5.59 -4.97 -11.80
N ARG A 71 5.21 -5.28 -13.04
CA ARG A 71 4.69 -6.61 -13.36
C ARG A 71 5.82 -7.64 -13.26
N PRO A 72 5.53 -8.86 -12.78
CA PRO A 72 6.52 -9.95 -12.72
C PRO A 72 7.09 -10.33 -14.08
N ASP A 73 6.36 -10.10 -15.19
CA ASP A 73 6.87 -10.34 -16.54
C ASP A 73 7.71 -9.18 -17.11
N GLY A 74 8.00 -8.16 -16.30
CA GLY A 74 8.74 -6.96 -16.69
C GLY A 74 7.98 -6.01 -17.61
N ARG A 75 6.77 -6.35 -18.07
CA ARG A 75 6.05 -5.59 -19.11
C ARG A 75 5.00 -4.67 -18.51
N GLY A 76 5.48 -3.63 -17.84
CA GLY A 76 4.65 -2.56 -17.27
C GLY A 76 4.41 -2.71 -15.78
N SER A 77 3.26 -2.23 -15.30
CA SER A 77 2.97 -2.12 -13.87
C SER A 77 1.51 -2.42 -13.55
N PHE A 78 1.22 -2.63 -12.27
CA PHE A 78 -0.13 -2.70 -11.71
C PHE A 78 -0.21 -1.85 -10.44
N LEU A 79 -1.42 -1.43 -10.08
CA LEU A 79 -1.63 -0.71 -8.82
C LEU A 79 -1.90 -1.72 -7.70
N TYR A 80 -1.30 -1.50 -6.55
CA TYR A 80 -1.46 -2.33 -5.37
C TYR A 80 -1.89 -1.50 -4.16
N LEU A 81 -2.91 -1.98 -3.46
CA LEU A 81 -3.51 -1.35 -2.29
C LEU A 81 -3.58 -2.40 -1.18
N ALA A 82 -2.94 -2.14 -0.04
CA ALA A 82 -2.98 -3.05 1.09
C ALA A 82 -2.85 -2.31 2.41
N GLY A 83 -3.80 -2.55 3.30
CA GLY A 83 -3.65 -2.26 4.72
C GLY A 83 -2.98 -3.40 5.47
N ILE A 84 -2.52 -3.11 6.68
CA ILE A 84 -2.19 -4.16 7.65
C ILE A 84 -3.45 -4.99 7.92
N HIS A 85 -4.62 -4.34 8.04
CA HIS A 85 -5.93 -4.98 8.10
C HIS A 85 -6.84 -4.57 6.92
N ALA A 86 -8.04 -5.16 6.89
CA ALA A 86 -9.05 -4.89 5.88
C ALA A 86 -9.45 -3.39 5.85
N LEU A 87 -9.53 -2.75 7.02
CA LEU A 87 -9.88 -1.33 7.11
C LEU A 87 -8.76 -0.41 6.60
N GLY A 88 -7.48 -0.75 6.81
CA GLY A 88 -6.38 -0.07 6.13
C GLY A 88 -6.46 -0.21 4.61
N THR A 89 -6.88 -1.38 4.08
CA THR A 89 -7.07 -1.57 2.63
C THR A 89 -8.20 -0.69 2.09
N LYS A 90 -9.29 -0.56 2.84
CA LYS A 90 -10.38 0.38 2.51
C LYS A 90 -9.87 1.84 2.55
N GLY A 91 -9.05 2.18 3.54
CA GLY A 91 -8.35 3.46 3.62
C GLY A 91 -7.46 3.74 2.41
N ALA A 92 -6.73 2.74 1.92
CA ALA A 92 -5.94 2.84 0.70
C ALA A 92 -6.76 3.17 -0.54
N GLY A 93 -7.94 2.54 -0.68
CA GLY A 93 -8.90 2.89 -1.72
C GLY A 93 -9.40 4.33 -1.58
N ARG A 94 -9.75 4.75 -0.37
CA ARG A 94 -10.24 6.11 -0.10
C ARG A 94 -9.18 7.17 -0.38
N TYR A 95 -7.94 6.95 0.05
CA TYR A 95 -6.83 7.86 -0.24
C TYR A 95 -6.63 8.05 -1.74
N LEU A 96 -6.68 6.96 -2.52
CA LEU A 96 -6.57 7.03 -3.98
C LEU A 96 -7.72 7.83 -4.59
N GLU A 97 -8.97 7.61 -4.14
CA GLU A 97 -10.14 8.37 -4.57
C GLU A 97 -9.95 9.88 -4.34
N ASP A 98 -9.52 10.26 -3.14
CA ASP A 98 -9.37 11.65 -2.73
C ASP A 98 -8.13 12.34 -3.38
N ASN A 99 -7.13 11.57 -3.84
CA ASN A 99 -5.84 12.11 -4.29
C ASN A 99 -5.46 11.75 -5.74
N LEU A 100 -6.36 11.13 -6.51
CA LEU A 100 -6.05 10.59 -7.84
C LEU A 100 -5.41 11.62 -8.77
N ASP A 101 -5.98 12.83 -8.83
CA ASP A 101 -5.49 13.90 -9.72
C ASP A 101 -4.12 14.43 -9.31
N THR A 102 -3.86 14.51 -8.01
CA THR A 102 -2.57 14.95 -7.47
C THR A 102 -1.50 13.89 -7.74
N LEU A 103 -1.78 12.62 -7.40
CA LEU A 103 -0.91 11.50 -7.71
C LEU A 103 -0.62 11.41 -9.21
N TYR A 104 -1.64 11.51 -10.07
CA TYR A 104 -1.44 11.45 -11.51
C TYR A 104 -0.61 12.61 -12.05
N ARG A 105 -0.76 13.83 -11.52
CA ARG A 105 0.09 14.96 -11.89
C ARG A 105 1.54 14.73 -11.49
N GLU A 106 1.78 14.14 -10.31
CA GLU A 106 3.12 13.94 -9.76
C GLU A 106 3.87 12.76 -10.41
N VAL A 107 3.22 11.61 -10.57
CA VAL A 107 3.88 10.37 -11.01
C VAL A 107 3.42 9.86 -12.37
N LYS A 108 2.32 10.38 -12.94
CA LYS A 108 1.73 9.89 -14.19
C LYS A 108 1.51 8.38 -14.13
N THR A 109 2.21 7.62 -14.97
CA THR A 109 2.18 6.16 -15.03
C THR A 109 3.44 5.51 -14.44
N ARG A 110 4.35 6.31 -13.86
CA ARG A 110 5.59 5.83 -13.25
C ARG A 110 5.30 5.08 -11.96
N ARG A 111 6.19 4.14 -11.63
CA ARG A 111 6.14 3.40 -10.37
C ARG A 111 6.33 4.34 -9.19
N PHE A 112 5.58 4.08 -8.14
CA PHE A 112 5.64 4.86 -6.91
C PHE A 112 5.15 4.04 -5.73
N SER A 113 5.42 4.54 -4.53
CA SER A 113 4.76 4.09 -3.32
C SER A 113 4.59 5.22 -2.31
N VAL A 114 3.61 5.05 -1.44
CA VAL A 114 3.31 5.97 -0.33
C VAL A 114 2.72 5.18 0.83
N LEU A 115 3.15 5.52 2.05
CA LEU A 115 2.56 5.01 3.28
C LEU A 115 1.44 5.94 3.70
N ILE A 116 0.33 5.36 4.11
CA ILE A 116 -0.87 6.10 4.49
C ILE A 116 -1.37 5.67 5.87
N ALA A 117 -1.81 6.66 6.64
CA ALA A 117 -2.59 6.49 7.84
C ALA A 117 -4.08 6.58 7.51
N CYS A 118 -4.90 5.79 8.20
CA CYS A 118 -6.34 5.78 8.02
C CYS A 118 -7.05 5.74 9.37
N LYS A 119 -7.97 6.68 9.59
CA LYS A 119 -8.93 6.67 10.69
C LYS A 119 -10.28 6.22 10.18
N TYR A 120 -11.00 5.43 10.97
CA TYR A 120 -12.33 4.95 10.63
C TYR A 120 -13.29 5.02 11.82
N ASP A 121 -14.57 4.92 11.56
CA ASP A 121 -15.58 4.78 12.61
C ASP A 121 -15.61 3.30 13.08
N PRO A 122 -15.45 3.01 14.39
CA PRO A 122 -15.39 1.63 14.89
C PRO A 122 -16.73 0.87 14.80
N LYS A 123 -17.85 1.57 14.59
CA LYS A 123 -19.19 0.98 14.50
C LYS A 123 -19.61 0.78 13.04
N THR A 124 -19.43 1.80 12.21
CA THR A 124 -19.88 1.79 10.81
C THR A 124 -18.80 1.32 9.84
N HIS A 125 -17.53 1.31 10.28
CA HIS A 125 -16.36 1.05 9.45
C HIS A 125 -16.19 2.04 8.29
N GLU A 126 -16.83 3.21 8.36
CA GLU A 126 -16.63 4.30 7.42
C GLU A 126 -15.24 4.90 7.58
N ILE A 127 -14.57 5.24 6.47
CA ILE A 127 -13.27 5.90 6.52
C ILE A 127 -13.52 7.39 6.80
N LEU A 128 -12.99 7.87 7.93
CA LEU A 128 -13.18 9.25 8.38
C LEU A 128 -12.11 10.17 7.80
N SER A 129 -10.86 9.69 7.72
CA SER A 129 -9.76 10.43 7.12
C SER A 129 -8.64 9.51 6.66
N THR A 130 -7.87 9.98 5.67
CA THR A 130 -6.63 9.37 5.22
C THR A 130 -5.55 10.42 5.08
N GLU A 131 -4.31 10.08 5.46
CA GLU A 131 -3.17 10.99 5.39
C GLU A 131 -1.95 10.26 4.85
N ALA A 132 -1.19 10.91 3.97
CA ALA A 132 0.12 10.40 3.54
C ALA A 132 1.15 10.62 4.64
N MET A 133 1.73 9.54 5.14
CA MET A 133 2.75 9.56 6.19
C MET A 133 4.16 9.72 5.63
N THR A 134 4.32 9.53 4.32
CA THR A 134 5.56 9.73 3.60
C THR A 134 5.31 10.61 2.38
N PRO A 135 6.37 11.23 1.82
CA PRO A 135 6.33 11.69 0.45
C PRO A 135 5.96 10.54 -0.50
N VAL A 136 5.56 10.88 -1.72
CA VAL A 136 5.43 9.89 -2.79
C VAL A 136 6.83 9.50 -3.25
N PHE A 137 7.24 8.29 -2.89
CA PHE A 137 8.50 7.74 -3.36
C PHE A 137 8.36 7.32 -4.81
N ARG A 138 9.25 7.83 -5.67
CA ARG A 138 9.33 7.39 -7.06
C ARG A 138 10.28 6.20 -7.13
N ASN A 139 9.74 5.05 -7.52
CA ASN A 139 10.53 3.84 -7.69
C ASN A 139 11.10 3.82 -9.11
N GLU A 140 12.21 4.53 -9.30
CA GLU A 140 12.97 4.40 -10.53
C GLU A 140 13.60 3.01 -10.57
N GLY A 141 13.15 2.20 -11.53
CA GLY A 141 13.99 1.15 -12.05
C GLY A 141 13.99 1.29 -13.56
N VAL A 142 15.13 0.94 -14.14
CA VAL A 142 15.45 1.04 -15.57
C VAL A 142 14.23 0.67 -16.40
N GLY A 143 13.86 1.58 -17.31
CA GLY A 143 12.65 1.50 -18.14
C GLY A 143 12.61 0.29 -19.06
#